data_AF-A0A3C0V933-F1
#
_entry.id   AF-A0A3C0V933-F1
#
_cell.length_a   1.000
_cell.length_b   1.000
_cell.length_c   1.000
_cell.angle_alpha   90.00
_cell.angle_beta   90.00
_cell.angle_gamma   90.00
#
_symmetry.space_group_name_H-M   'P 1'
#
loop_
_entity.id
_entity.type
_entity.pdbx_description
1 polymer ?
#
loop_
_entity_poly.entity_id
_entity_poly.type
_entity_poly.pdbx_seq_one_letter_code
_entity_poly.pdbx_strand_id
1 'polypeptide(L)' 'MYSVRRRFGRGLRNLFHVYRDLCDAMVILDNSGDRPRLRARIVGARVEVTDASGYARIVKEADTWP' A
#
# COMPACT_ATOMS: atom_id res chain seq x y z
N MET A 1 12.98 -18.72 0.39
CA MET A 1 11.60 -18.32 0.80
C MET A 1 11.58 -17.15 1.80
N TYR A 2 12.46 -17.10 2.81
CA TYR A 2 12.53 -16.00 3.81
C TYR A 2 12.83 -14.59 3.24
N SER A 3 13.53 -14.48 2.11
CA SER A 3 13.95 -13.18 1.56
C SER A 3 12.81 -12.41 0.87
N VAL A 4 11.87 -13.10 0.21
CA VAL A 4 10.79 -12.46 -0.55
C VAL A 4 9.79 -11.79 0.40
N ARG A 5 9.28 -12.53 1.39
CA ARG A 5 8.34 -11.98 2.39
C ARG A 5 8.95 -10.80 3.14
N ARG A 6 10.23 -10.90 3.53
CA ARG A 6 10.96 -9.82 4.21
C ARG A 6 11.11 -8.58 3.33
N ARG A 7 11.52 -8.75 2.06
CA ARG A 7 11.66 -7.63 1.12
C ARG A 7 10.31 -6.98 0.81
N PHE A 8 9.26 -7.78 0.66
CA PHE A 8 7.91 -7.28 0.46
C PHE A 8 7.45 -6.44 1.66
N GLY A 9 7.59 -6.96 2.89
CA GLY A 9 7.23 -6.22 4.11
C GLY A 9 7.99 -4.91 4.28
N ARG A 10 9.33 -4.94 4.11
CA ARG A 10 10.14 -3.70 4.14
C ARG A 10 9.75 -2.72 3.03
N GLY A 11 9.48 -3.22 1.82
CA GLY A 11 9.02 -2.39 0.71
C GLY A 11 7.68 -1.72 1.01
N LEU A 12 6.74 -2.46 1.61
CA LEU A 12 5.43 -1.94 1.99
C LEU A 12 5.55 -0.88 3.08
N ARG A 13 6.37 -1.11 4.12
CA ARG A 13 6.68 -0.09 5.14
C ARG A 13 7.24 1.17 4.49
N ASN A 14 8.27 1.04 3.64
CA ASN A 14 8.90 2.18 2.96
C ASN A 14 7.90 2.93 2.08
N LEU A 15 6.99 2.23 1.41
CA LEU A 15 5.96 2.86 0.58
C LEU A 15 5.09 3.82 1.39
N PHE A 16 4.64 3.41 2.58
CA PHE A 16 3.74 4.23 3.41
C PHE A 16 4.45 5.26 4.29
N HIS A 17 5.66 4.97 4.75
CA HIS A 17 6.36 5.78 5.75
C HIS A 17 7.53 6.61 5.20
N VAL A 18 8.00 6.34 3.98
CA VAL A 18 9.13 7.05 3.37
C VAL A 18 8.73 7.65 2.03
N TYR A 19 8.17 6.85 1.12
CA TYR A 19 7.87 7.31 -0.23
C TYR A 19 6.59 8.12 -0.34
N ARG A 20 5.63 7.91 0.57
CA ARG A 20 4.34 8.62 0.55
C ARG A 20 4.51 10.13 0.51
N ASP A 21 5.41 10.68 1.32
CA ASP A 21 5.62 12.13 1.44
C ASP A 21 6.49 12.70 0.31
N LEU A 22 7.16 11.83 -0.46
CA LEU A 22 8.01 12.22 -1.59
C LEU A 22 7.25 12.22 -2.93
N CYS A 23 6.06 11.61 -2.98
CA CYS A 23 5.28 11.46 -4.20
C CYS A 23 4.07 12.40 -4.19
N ASP A 24 3.83 13.09 -5.32
CA ASP A 24 2.62 13.92 -5.48
C ASP A 24 1.33 13.07 -5.44
N ALA A 25 1.42 11.85 -5.94
CA ALA A 25 0.32 10.90 -5.96
C ALA A 25 0.80 9.45 -5.81
N MET A 26 -0.03 8.63 -5.18
CA MET A 26 0.13 7.19 -5.04
C MET A 26 -1.19 6.48 -5.32
N VAL A 27 -1.12 5.37 -6.05
CA VAL A 27 -2.29 4.55 -6.41
C VAL A 27 -2.03 3.11 -5.97
N ILE A 28 -2.98 2.54 -5.24
CA ILE A 28 -2.93 1.15 -4.79
C ILE A 28 -3.98 0.37 -5.55
N LEU A 29 -3.52 -0.66 -6.26
CA LEU A 29 -4.35 -1.54 -7.08
C LEU A 29 -4.33 -2.96 -6.51
N ASP A 30 -5.46 -3.64 -6.61
CA ASP A 30 -5.58 -5.07 -6.38
C ASP A 30 -5.65 -5.81 -7.72
N ASN A 31 -4.69 -6.69 -7.94
CA ASN A 31 -4.54 -7.49 -9.15
C ASN A 31 -4.90 -8.98 -8.92
N SER A 32 -5.65 -9.30 -7.86
CA SER A 32 -6.04 -10.69 -7.55
C SER A 32 -7.17 -11.25 -8.42
N GLY A 33 -7.86 -10.40 -9.20
CA GLY A 33 -8.90 -10.82 -10.15
C GLY A 33 -8.52 -10.53 -11.61
N ASP A 34 -9.46 -10.79 -12.52
CA ASP A 34 -9.23 -10.67 -13.98
C ASP A 34 -8.94 -9.24 -14.46
N ARG A 35 -9.24 -8.22 -13.64
CA ARG A 35 -8.94 -6.82 -13.93
C ARG A 35 -8.42 -6.13 -12.67
N PRO A 36 -7.40 -5.26 -12.78
CA PRO A 36 -6.95 -4.41 -11.69
C PRO A 36 -8.11 -3.60 -11.10
N ARG A 37 -8.25 -3.63 -9.78
CA ARG A 37 -9.26 -2.85 -9.04
C ARG A 37 -8.59 -1.79 -8.20
N LEU A 38 -9.09 -0.57 -8.27
CA LEU A 38 -8.61 0.51 -7.40
C LEU A 38 -8.96 0.20 -5.94
N ARG A 39 -7.96 0.24 -5.06
CA ARG A 39 -8.13 0.10 -3.61
C ARG A 39 -8.06 1.45 -2.92
N ALA A 40 -7.05 2.24 -3.27
CA ALA A 40 -6.90 3.59 -2.76
C ALA A 40 -6.14 4.48 -3.74
N ARG A 41 -6.44 5.78 -3.70
CA ARG A 41 -5.71 6.85 -4.36
C ARG A 41 -5.34 7.89 -3.31
N ILE A 42 -4.07 8.27 -3.29
CA ILE A 42 -3.52 9.26 -2.37
C ILE A 42 -2.96 10.37 -3.23
N VAL A 43 -3.36 11.62 -2.98
CA VAL A 43 -2.86 12.80 -3.69
C VAL A 43 -2.59 13.87 -2.64
N GLY A 44 -1.31 14.17 -2.41
CA GLY A 44 -0.87 14.93 -1.24
C GLY A 44 -1.46 14.38 0.06
N ALA A 45 -2.15 15.23 0.83
CA ALA A 45 -2.80 14.85 2.08
C ALA A 45 -4.14 14.10 1.90
N ARG A 46 -4.73 14.09 0.70
CA ARG A 46 -6.04 13.50 0.44
C ARG A 46 -5.90 12.01 0.19
N VAL A 47 -6.66 11.20 0.94
CA VAL A 47 -6.76 9.75 0.77
C VAL A 47 -8.17 9.39 0.35
N GLU A 48 -8.33 8.83 -0.85
CA GLU A 48 -9.57 8.28 -1.36
C GLU A 48 -9.48 6.76 -1.32
N VAL A 49 -10.37 6.12 -0.56
CA VAL A 49 -10.38 4.66 -0.38
C VAL A 49 -11.64 4.09 -0.99
N THR A 50 -11.48 3.21 -1.98
CA THR A 50 -12.60 2.54 -2.66
C THR A 50 -12.95 1.20 -1.99
N ASP A 51 -11.98 0.55 -1.32
CA ASP A 51 -12.22 -0.59 -0.44
C ASP A 51 -11.49 -0.42 0.90
N ALA A 52 -12.26 -0.02 1.91
CA ALA A 52 -11.75 0.26 3.25
C ALA A 52 -11.16 -0.97 3.93
N SER A 53 -11.75 -2.16 3.73
CA SER A 53 -11.32 -3.39 4.39
C SER A 53 -9.97 -3.88 3.87
N GLY A 54 -9.80 -3.86 2.54
CA GLY A 54 -8.54 -4.22 1.91
C GLY A 54 -7.44 -3.22 2.21
N TYR A 55 -7.76 -1.92 2.18
CA TYR A 55 -6.80 -0.88 2.52
C TYR A 55 -6.33 -0.96 3.98
N ALA A 56 -7.26 -1.15 4.93
CA ALA A 56 -6.91 -1.29 6.36
C ALA A 56 -5.97 -2.47 6.61
N ARG A 57 -6.16 -3.59 5.92
CA ARG A 57 -5.25 -4.74 6.00
C ARG A 57 -3.85 -4.42 5.47
N ILE A 58 -3.75 -3.67 4.38
CA ILE A 58 -2.46 -3.25 3.80
C ILE A 58 -1.72 -2.33 4.76
N VAL A 59 -2.40 -1.34 5.34
CA VAL A 59 -1.81 -0.40 6.32
C VAL A 59 -1.32 -1.17 7.54
N LYS A 60 -2.14 -2.07 8.10
CA LYS A 60 -1.74 -2.91 9.24
C LYS A 60 -0.47 -3.72 8.95
N GLU A 61 -0.35 -4.32 7.76
CA GLU A 61 0.85 -5.05 7.36
C GLU A 61 2.06 -4.10 7.27
N ALA A 62 1.90 -2.91 6.70
CA ALA A 62 2.97 -1.91 6.61
C ALA A 62 3.53 -1.51 7.99
N ASP A 63 2.65 -1.42 8.99
CA ASP A 63 3.01 -1.03 10.37
C ASP A 63 3.59 -2.18 11.20
N THR A 64 3.34 -3.43 10.80
CA THR A 64 3.82 -4.62 11.54
C THR A 64 5.30 -4.90 11.30
N TRP A 65 5.89 -4.38 10.22
CA TRP A 65 7.29 -4.60 9.89
C TRP A 65 8.19 -3.59 10.62
N PRO A 66 9.21 -4.03 11.38
CA PRO A 66 10.13 -3.15 12.10
C PRO A 66 11.02 -2.31 11.16
#